data_AF-A0AAW0BHB6-F1
#
_entry.id   AF-A0AAW0BHB6-F1
#
_cell.length_a   1.000
_cell.length_b   1.000
_cell.length_c   1.000
_cell.angle_alpha   90.00
_cell.angle_beta   90.00
_cell.angle_gamma   90.00
#
_symmetry.space_group_name_H-M   'P 1'
#
loop_
_entity.id
_entity.type
_entity.pdbx_description
1 polymer ?
#
loop_
_entity_poly.entity_id
_entity_poly.type
_entity_poly.pdbx_seq_one_letter_code
_entity_poly.pdbx_strand_id
1 'polypeptide(L)'
;MDGVEREVCAVLVSPRFLEPEPLRVFALAVQHGFYEEAKICGGFTLRTPILQKEYKPELEYITAGTYHRLQNYHIQCGDAAHAIAQVQDLRWITSETWTWFECSSCRGSTLVIISGDRRKWAAKWWAEFMLEASKALKERPSGTTVGIDSDVVQLALEKASACQNTCRARVFREMRQFCAIFAAEVENATEAVCILAGRDSGLP
;
A
#
# COMPACT_ATOMS: atom_id res chain seq x y z
N MET A 1 -36.04 12.69 -5.54
CA MET A 1 -34.87 13.58 -5.36
C MET A 1 -33.57 12.81 -5.52
N ASP A 2 -33.65 11.49 -5.71
CA ASP A 2 -32.57 10.50 -5.77
C ASP A 2 -31.58 10.70 -6.93
N GLY A 3 -32.01 11.32 -8.03
CA GLY A 3 -31.14 11.58 -9.18
C GLY A 3 -30.02 12.59 -8.86
N VAL A 4 -30.31 13.63 -8.06
CA VAL A 4 -29.32 14.66 -7.73
C VAL A 4 -28.30 14.14 -6.73
N GLU A 5 -28.73 13.36 -5.74
CA GLU A 5 -27.83 12.77 -4.73
C GLU A 5 -26.85 11.77 -5.34
N ARG A 6 -27.31 10.95 -6.30
CA ARG A 6 -26.43 10.03 -7.03
C ARG A 6 -25.40 10.76 -7.88
N GLU A 7 -25.79 11.80 -8.60
CA GLU A 7 -24.85 12.61 -9.39
C GLU A 7 -23.81 13.31 -8.51
N VAL A 8 -24.24 13.85 -7.35
CA VAL A 8 -23.32 14.46 -6.38
C VAL A 8 -22.36 13.41 -5.82
N CYS A 9 -22.81 12.21 -5.46
CA CYS A 9 -21.93 11.16 -4.97
C CYS A 9 -20.94 10.68 -6.05
N ALA A 10 -21.38 10.50 -7.29
CA ALA A 10 -20.51 10.17 -8.40
C ALA A 10 -19.39 11.22 -8.59
N VAL A 11 -19.72 12.51 -8.40
CA VAL A 11 -18.73 13.59 -8.41
C VAL A 11 -17.78 13.50 -7.21
N LEU A 12 -18.27 13.18 -6.01
CA LEU A 12 -17.45 13.04 -4.79
C LEU A 12 -16.46 11.87 -4.87
N VAL A 13 -16.78 10.81 -5.60
CA VAL A 13 -15.88 9.65 -5.83
C VAL A 13 -14.80 9.97 -6.87
N SER A 14 -14.90 11.09 -7.58
CA SER A 14 -13.83 11.52 -8.48
C SER A 14 -12.50 11.73 -7.74
N PRO A 15 -11.34 11.43 -8.35
CA PRO A 15 -10.04 11.54 -7.68
C PRO A 15 -9.78 12.89 -7.01
N ARG A 16 -10.33 13.98 -7.58
CA ARG A 16 -10.21 15.34 -7.05
C ARG A 16 -10.68 15.48 -5.60
N PHE A 17 -11.74 14.76 -5.23
CA PHE A 17 -12.31 14.82 -3.87
C PHE A 17 -11.91 13.61 -3.04
N LEU A 18 -11.71 12.47 -3.69
CA LEU A 18 -11.43 11.22 -3.01
C LEU A 18 -9.99 11.12 -2.50
N GLU A 19 -9.00 11.61 -3.25
CA GLU A 19 -7.59 11.52 -2.83
C GLU A 19 -7.26 12.35 -1.59
N PRO A 20 -7.77 13.59 -1.42
CA PRO A 20 -7.45 14.39 -0.24
C PRO A 20 -8.15 13.93 1.04
N GLU A 21 -9.40 13.45 0.93
CA GLU A 21 -10.26 13.18 2.09
C GLU A 21 -11.03 11.85 1.95
N PRO A 22 -10.35 10.70 1.78
CA PRO A 22 -11.00 9.43 1.45
C PRO A 22 -11.95 8.93 2.53
N LEU A 23 -11.61 9.12 3.81
CA LEU A 23 -12.46 8.73 4.93
C LEU A 23 -13.76 9.53 4.97
N ARG A 24 -13.71 10.82 4.63
CA ARG A 24 -14.88 11.69 4.56
C ARG A 24 -15.82 11.26 3.44
N VAL A 25 -15.28 11.04 2.24
CA VAL A 25 -16.08 10.62 1.09
C VAL A 25 -16.68 9.23 1.32
N PHE A 26 -15.93 8.32 1.95
CA PHE A 26 -16.45 7.02 2.37
C PHE A 26 -17.68 7.15 3.28
N ALA A 27 -17.60 8.00 4.31
CA ALA A 27 -18.70 8.18 5.26
C ALA A 27 -19.96 8.73 4.57
N LEU A 28 -19.81 9.71 3.67
CA LEU A 28 -20.91 10.26 2.88
C LEU A 28 -21.51 9.22 1.92
N ALA A 29 -20.67 8.42 1.24
CA ALA A 29 -21.14 7.36 0.36
C ALA A 29 -22.00 6.32 1.13
N VAL A 30 -21.56 5.91 2.32
CA VAL A 30 -22.33 4.99 3.17
C VAL A 30 -23.61 5.63 3.67
N GLN A 31 -23.58 6.89 4.11
CA GLN A 31 -24.75 7.61 4.62
C GLN A 31 -25.90 7.62 3.60
N HIS A 32 -25.58 7.79 2.31
CA HIS A 32 -26.57 7.81 1.23
C HIS A 32 -26.82 6.43 0.58
N GLY A 33 -26.22 5.35 1.09
CA GLY A 33 -26.44 3.98 0.59
C GLY A 33 -25.75 3.68 -0.75
N PHE A 34 -24.74 4.46 -1.12
CA PHE A 34 -23.92 4.28 -2.32
C PHE A 34 -22.78 3.28 -2.03
N TYR A 35 -23.14 2.00 -1.89
CA TYR A 35 -22.22 0.97 -1.40
C TYR A 35 -21.09 0.63 -2.37
N GLU A 36 -21.31 0.71 -3.67
CA GLU A 36 -20.25 0.44 -4.66
C GLU A 36 -19.21 1.57 -4.65
N GLU A 37 -19.68 2.81 -4.57
CA GLU A 37 -18.88 4.01 -4.36
C GLU A 37 -18.13 3.93 -3.03
N ALA A 38 -18.77 3.48 -1.95
CA ALA A 38 -18.14 3.30 -0.65
C ALA A 38 -17.01 2.26 -0.70
N LYS A 39 -17.13 1.18 -1.48
CA LYS A 39 -16.03 0.23 -1.68
C LYS A 39 -14.83 0.90 -2.34
N ILE A 40 -15.06 1.68 -3.40
CA ILE A 40 -14.00 2.46 -4.06
C ILE A 40 -13.35 3.39 -3.05
N CYS A 41 -14.14 4.11 -2.26
CA CYS A 41 -13.62 5.03 -1.25
C CYS A 41 -12.78 4.31 -0.19
N GLY A 42 -13.22 3.13 0.26
CA GLY A 42 -12.48 2.30 1.19
C GLY A 42 -11.13 1.88 0.64
N GLY A 43 -11.04 1.53 -0.65
CA GLY A 43 -9.76 1.31 -1.33
C GLY A 43 -8.82 2.51 -1.24
N PHE A 44 -9.33 3.72 -1.45
CA PHE A 44 -8.52 4.95 -1.34
C PHE A 44 -8.07 5.25 0.10
N THR A 45 -8.80 4.81 1.12
CA THR A 45 -8.34 4.97 2.52
C THR A 45 -7.04 4.24 2.82
N LEU A 46 -6.70 3.19 2.04
CA LEU A 46 -5.44 2.45 2.18
C LEU A 46 -4.19 3.32 1.95
N ARG A 47 -4.34 4.48 1.29
CA ARG A 47 -3.27 5.45 1.07
C ARG A 47 -2.98 6.33 2.30
N THR A 48 -3.85 6.28 3.30
CA THR A 48 -3.83 7.16 4.48
C THR A 48 -3.81 6.36 5.77
N PRO A 49 -3.16 6.85 6.84
CA PRO A 49 -3.07 6.12 8.11
C PRO A 49 -4.34 6.28 8.96
N ILE A 50 -5.49 5.78 8.49
CA ILE A 50 -6.80 6.00 9.14
C ILE A 50 -6.90 5.45 10.57
N LEU A 51 -6.01 4.52 10.95
CA LEU A 51 -5.96 3.94 12.30
C LEU A 51 -5.39 4.90 13.35
N GLN A 52 -4.78 6.01 12.95
CA GLN A 52 -4.19 7.01 13.85
C GLN A 52 -5.23 7.94 14.51
N LYS A 53 -6.51 7.54 14.53
CA LYS A 53 -7.63 8.16 15.26
C LYS A 53 -7.97 9.59 14.81
N GLU A 54 -7.75 9.92 13.55
CA GLU A 54 -8.22 11.20 13.01
C GLU A 54 -9.75 11.20 12.95
N TYR A 55 -10.38 12.02 13.79
CA TYR A 55 -11.83 12.20 13.78
C TYR A 55 -12.23 13.10 12.61
N LYS A 56 -13.24 12.66 11.85
CA LYS A 56 -13.93 13.45 10.83
C LYS A 56 -15.40 13.59 11.25
N PRO A 57 -16.02 14.79 11.16
CA PRO A 57 -17.42 14.99 11.53
C PRO A 57 -18.38 14.03 10.82
N GLU A 58 -18.05 13.66 9.58
CA GLU A 58 -18.89 12.77 8.77
C GLU A 58 -18.96 11.34 9.32
N LEU A 59 -18.05 10.96 10.23
CA LEU A 59 -18.14 9.68 10.95
C LEU A 59 -19.40 9.59 11.83
N GLU A 60 -19.99 10.72 12.24
CA GLU A 60 -21.26 10.74 12.99
C GLU A 60 -22.44 10.26 12.13
N TYR A 61 -22.30 10.26 10.81
CA TYR A 61 -23.35 9.82 9.89
C TYR A 61 -23.32 8.33 9.59
N ILE A 62 -22.30 7.60 10.07
CA ILE A 62 -22.18 6.16 9.89
C ILE A 62 -22.26 5.44 11.23
N THR A 63 -22.64 4.16 11.18
CA THR A 63 -22.65 3.35 12.40
C THR A 63 -21.21 3.04 12.85
N ALA A 64 -21.02 2.89 14.17
CA ALA A 64 -19.75 2.39 14.71
C ALA A 64 -19.34 1.04 14.08
N GLY A 65 -20.32 0.20 13.73
CA GLY A 65 -20.09 -1.07 13.02
C GLY A 65 -19.52 -0.87 11.61
N THR A 66 -20.00 0.12 10.86
CA THR A 66 -19.46 0.48 9.54
C THR A 66 -18.00 0.91 9.67
N TYR A 67 -17.70 1.82 10.59
CA TYR A 67 -16.34 2.31 10.78
C TYR A 67 -15.39 1.19 11.24
N HIS A 68 -15.84 0.33 12.16
CA HIS A 68 -15.08 -0.84 12.59
C HIS A 68 -14.77 -1.80 11.44
N ARG A 69 -15.71 -2.03 10.51
CA ARG A 69 -15.47 -2.85 9.31
C ARG A 69 -14.42 -2.23 8.39
N LEU A 70 -14.45 -0.91 8.20
CA LEU A 70 -13.43 -0.19 7.43
C LEU A 70 -12.04 -0.32 8.08
N GLN A 71 -11.94 -0.15 9.40
CA GLN A 71 -10.69 -0.32 10.12
C GLN A 71 -10.15 -1.75 10.02
N ASN A 72 -11.03 -2.75 10.18
CA ASN A 72 -10.64 -4.15 10.05
C ASN A 72 -10.17 -4.49 8.63
N TYR A 73 -10.85 -3.95 7.61
CA TYR A 73 -10.40 -4.03 6.22
C TYR A 73 -9.00 -3.42 6.04
N HIS A 74 -8.75 -2.22 6.57
CA HIS A 74 -7.45 -1.56 6.50
C HIS A 74 -6.34 -2.36 7.18
N ILE A 75 -6.63 -2.95 8.35
CA ILE A 75 -5.69 -3.83 9.08
C ILE A 75 -5.35 -5.05 8.23
N GLN A 76 -6.35 -5.72 7.65
CA GLN A 76 -6.13 -6.90 6.82
C GLN A 76 -5.33 -6.58 5.55
N CYS A 77 -5.62 -5.46 4.89
CA CYS A 77 -4.80 -4.96 3.78
C CYS A 77 -3.36 -4.65 4.23
N GLY A 78 -3.21 -4.04 5.42
CA GLY A 78 -1.92 -3.83 6.08
C GLY A 78 -1.15 -5.12 6.27
N ASP A 79 -1.80 -6.16 6.76
CA ASP A 79 -1.21 -7.49 6.96
C ASP A 79 -0.80 -8.15 5.65
N ALA A 80 -1.66 -8.10 4.63
CA ALA A 80 -1.38 -8.63 3.31
C ALA A 80 -0.19 -7.91 2.63
N ALA A 81 -0.21 -6.58 2.60
CA ALA A 81 0.86 -5.78 2.01
C ALA A 81 2.19 -5.96 2.76
N HIS A 82 2.15 -6.01 4.10
CA HIS A 82 3.32 -6.28 4.93
C HIS A 82 3.97 -7.62 4.63
N ALA A 83 3.16 -8.65 4.31
CA ALA A 83 3.64 -9.98 3.96
C ALA A 83 4.45 -9.97 2.65
N ILE A 84 4.02 -9.21 1.65
CA ILE A 84 4.74 -9.03 0.37
C ILE A 84 6.16 -8.46 0.59
N ALA A 85 6.32 -7.62 1.61
CA ALA A 85 7.58 -6.97 1.93
C ALA A 85 8.50 -7.77 2.89
N GLN A 86 8.09 -8.98 3.33
CA GLN A 86 8.90 -9.77 4.25
C GLN A 86 10.17 -10.30 3.58
N VAL A 87 11.33 -9.87 4.08
CA VAL A 87 12.65 -10.26 3.53
C VAL A 87 12.90 -11.78 3.51
N GLN A 88 12.15 -12.54 4.31
CA GLN A 88 12.27 -14.00 4.41
C GLN A 88 11.59 -14.73 3.24
N ASP A 89 10.61 -14.10 2.60
CA ASP A 89 9.82 -14.71 1.52
C ASP A 89 9.52 -13.68 0.42
N LEU A 90 10.40 -13.62 -0.57
CA LEU A 90 10.30 -12.68 -1.70
C LEU A 90 10.16 -13.45 -3.01
N ARG A 91 9.39 -14.54 -3.01
CA ARG A 91 9.22 -15.43 -4.18
C ARG A 91 8.57 -14.75 -5.39
N TRP A 92 7.92 -13.60 -5.19
CA TRP A 92 7.43 -12.75 -6.27
C TRP A 92 8.56 -12.03 -7.03
N ILE A 93 9.75 -11.90 -6.45
CA ILE A 93 10.93 -11.37 -7.15
C ILE A 93 11.50 -12.44 -8.08
N THR A 94 11.35 -12.23 -9.39
CA THR A 94 11.79 -13.18 -10.41
C THR A 94 13.21 -12.92 -10.92
N SER A 95 13.62 -11.65 -10.97
CA SER A 95 14.93 -11.23 -11.44
C SER A 95 16.02 -11.43 -10.40
N GLU A 96 17.14 -11.99 -10.85
CA GLU A 96 18.30 -12.32 -10.03
C GLU A 96 19.43 -11.30 -10.08
N THR A 97 19.38 -10.43 -11.09
CA THR A 97 20.52 -9.63 -11.54
C THR A 97 20.37 -8.17 -11.12
N TRP A 98 19.59 -7.90 -10.09
CA TRP A 98 19.51 -6.57 -9.50
C TRP A 98 20.84 -6.18 -8.87
N THR A 99 21.19 -4.90 -8.92
CA THR A 99 22.48 -4.41 -8.43
C THR A 99 22.68 -4.67 -6.94
N TRP A 100 21.62 -4.75 -6.15
CA TRP A 100 21.69 -5.12 -4.72
C TRP A 100 21.95 -6.61 -4.48
N PHE A 101 21.82 -7.48 -5.48
CA PHE A 101 22.23 -8.88 -5.40
C PHE A 101 23.64 -9.12 -5.95
N GLU A 102 24.14 -8.22 -6.80
CA GLU A 102 25.42 -8.40 -7.52
C GLU A 102 26.57 -7.56 -6.95
N CYS A 103 26.29 -6.38 -6.40
CA CYS A 103 27.33 -5.45 -5.95
C CYS A 103 28.13 -6.03 -4.78
N SER A 104 29.41 -6.31 -5.02
CA SER A 104 30.34 -6.85 -4.01
C SER A 104 30.64 -5.84 -2.90
N SER A 105 30.70 -4.54 -3.22
CA SER A 105 30.99 -3.47 -2.26
C SER A 105 29.86 -3.19 -1.27
N CYS A 106 28.62 -3.55 -1.63
CA CYS A 106 27.44 -3.31 -0.80
C CYS A 106 26.84 -4.60 -0.22
N ARG A 107 27.43 -5.77 -0.50
CA ARG A 107 26.93 -7.08 -0.07
C ARG A 107 26.68 -7.07 1.43
N GLY A 108 25.42 -7.26 1.82
CA GLY A 108 25.02 -7.35 3.21
C GLY A 108 25.06 -8.78 3.73
N SER A 109 24.69 -8.93 5.00
CA SER A 109 24.52 -10.21 5.69
C SER A 109 23.06 -10.67 5.73
N THR A 110 22.18 -10.09 4.90
CA THR A 110 20.78 -10.49 4.82
C THR A 110 20.61 -11.46 3.67
N LEU A 111 20.25 -12.70 4.01
CA LEU A 111 19.90 -13.74 3.05
C LEU A 111 18.40 -13.63 2.73
N VAL A 112 18.06 -13.56 1.45
CA VAL A 112 16.67 -13.55 0.98
C VAL A 112 16.42 -14.76 0.07
N ILE A 113 15.17 -15.22 0.07
CA ILE A 113 14.69 -16.29 -0.81
C ILE A 113 13.79 -15.65 -1.87
N ILE A 114 14.19 -15.79 -3.13
CA ILE A 114 13.45 -15.27 -4.29
C ILE A 114 12.82 -16.41 -5.10
N SER A 115 12.15 -16.07 -6.21
CA SER A 115 11.47 -17.03 -7.08
C SER A 115 12.34 -18.26 -7.42
N GLY A 116 11.76 -19.46 -7.38
CA GLY A 116 12.46 -20.73 -7.59
C GLY A 116 13.32 -21.18 -6.41
N ASP A 117 13.01 -20.71 -5.19
CA ASP A 117 13.75 -20.98 -3.94
C ASP A 117 15.25 -20.61 -4.01
N ARG A 118 15.58 -19.63 -4.86
CA ARG A 118 16.95 -19.17 -5.08
C ARG A 118 17.35 -18.24 -3.94
N ARG A 119 18.53 -18.50 -3.38
CA ARG A 119 19.06 -17.75 -2.23
C ARG A 119 20.00 -16.63 -2.72
N LYS A 120 19.76 -15.39 -2.29
CA LYS A 120 20.60 -14.24 -2.63
C LYS A 120 21.03 -13.49 -1.38
N TRP A 121 22.27 -13.02 -1.37
CA TRP A 121 22.74 -12.06 -0.37
C TRP A 121 22.39 -10.66 -0.87
N ALA A 122 21.52 -9.98 -0.16
CA ALA A 122 21.10 -8.64 -0.52
C ALA A 122 22.03 -7.58 0.07
N ALA A 123 22.16 -6.46 -0.64
CA ALA A 123 22.85 -5.30 -0.12
C ALA A 123 22.17 -4.77 1.15
N LYS A 124 22.96 -4.33 2.12
CA LYS A 124 22.44 -3.87 3.42
C LYS A 124 21.37 -2.77 3.27
N TRP A 125 21.63 -1.77 2.42
CA TRP A 125 20.71 -0.66 2.18
C TRP A 125 19.37 -1.14 1.60
N TRP A 126 19.37 -2.18 0.77
CA TRP A 126 18.16 -2.71 0.16
C TRP A 126 17.35 -3.55 1.14
N ALA A 127 18.02 -4.35 1.97
CA ALA A 127 17.37 -5.07 3.06
C ALA A 127 16.72 -4.12 4.08
N GLU A 128 17.40 -3.02 4.43
CA GLU A 128 16.83 -1.95 5.26
C GLU A 128 15.61 -1.30 4.59
N PHE A 129 15.70 -1.02 3.28
CA PHE A 129 14.56 -0.51 2.51
C PHE A 129 13.35 -1.45 2.57
N MET A 130 13.52 -2.75 2.31
CA MET A 130 12.42 -3.72 2.39
C MET A 130 11.78 -3.76 3.78
N LEU A 131 12.60 -3.66 4.84
CA LEU A 131 12.10 -3.60 6.22
C LEU A 131 11.29 -2.32 6.49
N GLU A 132 11.78 -1.15 6.09
CA GLU A 132 11.07 0.11 6.28
C GLU A 132 9.80 0.20 5.42
N ALA A 133 9.86 -0.28 4.18
CA ALA A 133 8.68 -0.43 3.33
C ALA A 133 7.63 -1.34 3.98
N SER A 134 8.06 -2.47 4.56
CA SER A 134 7.19 -3.41 5.26
C SER A 134 6.46 -2.77 6.46
N LYS A 135 7.12 -1.86 7.19
CA LYS A 135 6.49 -1.08 8.27
C LYS A 135 5.53 -0.03 7.72
N ALA A 136 5.95 0.71 6.70
CA ALA A 136 5.12 1.76 6.09
C ALA A 136 3.82 1.18 5.51
N LEU A 137 3.88 -0.02 4.92
CA LEU A 137 2.72 -0.73 4.37
C LEU A 137 1.70 -1.16 5.43
N LYS A 138 2.09 -1.34 6.70
CA LYS A 138 1.11 -1.57 7.79
C LYS A 138 0.20 -0.35 8.01
N GLU A 139 0.76 0.84 7.84
CA GLU A 139 0.02 2.09 8.04
C GLU A 139 -0.71 2.51 6.76
N ARG A 140 -0.06 2.36 5.61
CA ARG A 140 -0.53 2.77 4.29
C ARG A 140 -0.40 1.59 3.31
N PRO A 141 -1.32 0.61 3.33
CA PRO A 141 -1.27 -0.56 2.45
C PRO A 141 -1.67 -0.24 1.01
N SER A 142 -0.81 0.49 0.31
CA SER A 142 -1.03 0.93 -1.07
C SER A 142 0.27 0.83 -1.85
N GLY A 143 0.19 0.55 -3.15
CA GLY A 143 1.35 0.56 -4.03
C GLY A 143 2.06 1.92 -4.05
N THR A 144 1.34 3.01 -3.80
CA THR A 144 1.92 4.36 -3.66
C THR A 144 2.92 4.48 -2.51
N THR A 145 2.78 3.69 -1.45
CA THR A 145 3.66 3.69 -0.27
C THR A 145 5.07 3.20 -0.60
N VAL A 146 5.19 2.35 -1.63
CA VAL A 146 6.46 1.81 -2.13
C VAL A 146 6.80 2.35 -3.53
N GLY A 147 6.07 3.38 -3.96
CA GLY A 147 6.32 4.09 -5.22
C GLY A 147 7.68 4.79 -5.22
N ILE A 148 8.21 5.06 -6.41
CA ILE A 148 9.55 5.62 -6.60
C ILE A 148 9.77 6.96 -5.88
N ASP A 149 8.70 7.75 -5.72
CA ASP A 149 8.73 9.07 -5.09
C ASP A 149 8.46 9.01 -3.56
N SER A 150 8.27 7.82 -2.99
CA SER A 150 8.05 7.66 -1.54
C SER A 150 9.32 7.88 -0.73
N ASP A 151 9.18 8.41 0.48
CA ASP A 151 10.30 8.70 1.40
C ASP A 151 11.17 7.46 1.67
N VAL A 152 10.53 6.28 1.81
CA VAL A 152 11.25 5.01 2.06
C VAL A 152 12.14 4.62 0.89
N VAL A 153 11.72 4.90 -0.35
CA VAL A 153 12.51 4.65 -1.56
C VAL A 153 13.60 5.70 -1.73
N GLN A 154 13.31 6.97 -1.51
CA GLN A 154 14.30 8.05 -1.62
C GLN A 154 15.48 7.81 -0.67
N LEU A 155 15.21 7.44 0.59
CA LEU A 155 16.26 7.07 1.55
C LEU A 155 17.12 5.90 1.07
N ALA A 156 16.51 4.91 0.40
CA ALA A 156 17.24 3.78 -0.18
C ALA A 156 18.16 4.22 -1.33
N LEU A 157 17.65 5.09 -2.21
CA LEU A 157 18.40 5.66 -3.33
C LEU A 157 19.59 6.48 -2.86
N GLU A 158 19.43 7.32 -1.85
CA GLU A 158 20.51 8.09 -1.23
C GLU A 158 21.62 7.16 -0.75
N LYS A 159 21.29 6.14 0.06
CA LYS A 159 22.25 5.15 0.57
C LYS A 159 22.96 4.39 -0.56
N ALA A 160 22.21 3.96 -1.58
CA ALA A 160 22.76 3.20 -2.69
C ALA A 160 23.67 4.04 -3.60
N SER A 161 23.34 5.32 -3.79
CA SER A 161 24.10 6.25 -4.63
C SER A 161 25.48 6.61 -4.07
N ALA A 162 25.69 6.44 -2.76
CA ALA A 162 26.98 6.60 -2.11
C ALA A 162 28.00 5.52 -2.49
N CYS A 163 27.56 4.39 -3.04
CA CYS A 163 28.43 3.32 -3.52
C CYS A 163 29.20 3.76 -4.78
N GLN A 164 30.52 3.66 -4.75
CA GLN A 164 31.39 4.01 -5.89
C GLN A 164 31.46 2.96 -7.00
N ASN A 165 30.71 1.87 -6.87
CA ASN A 165 30.70 0.74 -7.80
C ASN A 165 29.39 0.73 -8.62
N THR A 166 28.87 -0.45 -8.98
CA THR A 166 27.72 -0.61 -9.88
C THR A 166 26.42 0.07 -9.42
N CYS A 167 26.20 0.19 -8.09
CA CYS A 167 24.95 0.73 -7.55
C CYS A 167 24.68 2.17 -8.02
N ARG A 168 25.65 3.09 -7.93
CA ARG A 168 25.45 4.50 -8.33
C ARG A 168 25.01 4.66 -9.80
N ALA A 169 25.50 3.79 -10.68
CA ALA A 169 25.15 3.82 -12.11
C ALA A 169 23.80 3.15 -12.43
N ARG A 170 23.41 2.12 -11.66
CA ARG A 170 22.25 1.26 -11.99
C ARG A 170 21.02 1.50 -11.12
N VAL A 171 21.21 1.94 -9.87
CA VAL A 171 20.16 1.88 -8.84
C VAL A 171 18.92 2.68 -9.20
N PHE A 172 19.06 3.89 -9.77
CA PHE A 172 17.89 4.70 -10.13
C PHE A 172 16.98 4.03 -11.16
N ARG A 173 17.58 3.41 -12.19
CA ARG A 173 16.82 2.69 -13.22
C ARG A 173 16.19 1.43 -12.64
N GLU A 174 16.96 0.67 -11.87
CA GLU A 174 16.53 -0.62 -11.33
C GLU A 174 15.50 -0.48 -10.22
N MET A 175 15.66 0.48 -9.32
CA MET A 175 14.65 0.79 -8.30
C MET A 175 13.34 1.29 -8.92
N ARG A 176 13.37 2.06 -10.01
CA ARG A 176 12.14 2.45 -10.71
C ARG A 176 11.37 1.22 -11.21
N GLN A 177 12.07 0.27 -11.83
CA GLN A 177 11.47 -0.98 -12.31
C GLN A 177 10.97 -1.84 -11.15
N PHE A 178 11.80 -1.99 -10.12
CA PHE A 178 11.47 -2.78 -8.94
C PHE A 178 10.26 -2.21 -8.19
N CYS A 179 10.22 -0.89 -7.94
CA CYS A 179 9.09 -0.23 -7.28
C CYS A 179 7.78 -0.37 -8.06
N ALA A 180 7.83 -0.37 -9.40
CA ALA A 180 6.63 -0.62 -10.21
C ALA A 180 6.09 -2.05 -10.01
N ILE A 181 6.98 -3.05 -9.98
CA ILE A 181 6.61 -4.45 -9.71
C ILE A 181 6.13 -4.59 -8.27
N PHE A 182 6.86 -4.04 -7.30
CA PHE A 182 6.53 -4.13 -5.88
C PHE A 182 5.18 -3.47 -5.58
N ALA A 183 4.91 -2.29 -6.16
CA ALA A 183 3.62 -1.63 -6.04
C ALA A 183 2.50 -2.52 -6.60
N ALA A 184 2.68 -3.14 -7.76
CA ALA A 184 1.68 -4.04 -8.33
C ALA A 184 1.42 -5.28 -7.44
N GLU A 185 2.45 -5.87 -6.86
CA GLU A 185 2.28 -6.99 -5.93
C GLU A 185 1.56 -6.57 -4.63
N VAL A 186 1.80 -5.35 -4.15
CA VAL A 186 1.04 -4.78 -3.04
C VAL A 186 -0.43 -4.63 -3.40
N GLU A 187 -0.75 -4.03 -4.56
CA GLU A 187 -2.15 -3.88 -5.00
C GLU A 187 -2.84 -5.23 -5.20
N ASN A 188 -2.17 -6.22 -5.81
CA ASN A 188 -2.72 -7.57 -5.96
C ASN A 188 -3.05 -8.21 -4.60
N ALA A 189 -2.20 -7.99 -3.59
CA ALA A 189 -2.39 -8.54 -2.25
C ALA A 189 -3.53 -7.84 -1.50
N THR A 190 -3.71 -6.52 -1.68
CA THR A 190 -4.78 -5.76 -1.02
C THR A 190 -6.12 -5.92 -1.72
N GLU A 191 -6.15 -6.06 -3.04
CA GLU A 191 -7.37 -6.34 -3.82
C GLU A 191 -8.00 -7.70 -3.46
N ALA A 192 -7.20 -8.66 -3.00
CA ALA A 192 -7.70 -9.94 -2.51
C ALA A 192 -8.47 -9.82 -1.17
N VAL A 193 -8.39 -8.67 -0.49
CA VAL A 193 -9.10 -8.40 0.76
C VAL A 193 -10.43 -7.70 0.42
N CYS A 194 -11.55 -8.28 0.86
CA CYS A 194 -12.87 -7.71 0.59
C CYS A 194 -13.28 -6.69 1.67
N ILE A 195 -13.65 -5.48 1.27
CA ILE A 195 -14.33 -4.53 2.15
C ILE A 195 -15.83 -4.84 2.24
N LEU A 196 -16.30 -5.12 3.47
CA LEU A 196 -17.73 -5.28 3.74
C LEU A 196 -18.35 -3.92 4.09
N ALA A 197 -18.59 -3.10 3.07
CA ALA A 197 -19.43 -1.89 3.17
C ALA A 197 -20.91 -2.31 3.26
N GLY A 198 -21.36 -2.73 4.44
CA GLY A 198 -22.62 -3.47 4.56
C GLY A 198 -23.90 -2.65 4.47
N ARG A 199 -25.00 -3.36 4.15
CA ARG A 199 -26.15 -3.52 5.05
C ARG A 199 -26.43 -5.02 5.15
N ASP A 200 -26.06 -5.67 6.27
CA ASP A 200 -26.63 -6.98 6.56
C ASP A 200 -28.06 -6.72 7.05
N SER A 201 -29.01 -6.72 6.12
CA SER A 201 -30.43 -6.72 6.43
C SER A 201 -30.75 -8.03 7.16
N GLY A 202 -30.72 -7.98 8.49
CA GLY A 202 -31.00 -9.15 9.32
C GLY A 202 -30.89 -8.86 10.81
N LEU A 203 -31.73 -7.97 11.33
CA LEU A 203 -32.20 -8.07 12.72
C LEU A 203 -33.73 -7.94 12.69
N PRO A 204 -34.45 -8.84 13.39
CA PRO A 204 -35.91 -8.96 13.34
C PRO A 204 -36.65 -7.76 13.92
#